data_AF-A0A536BEA3-F1
#
_entry.id   AF-A0A536BEA3-F1
#
_cell.length_a   1.000
_cell.length_b   1.000
_cell.length_c   1.000
_cell.angle_alpha   90.00
_cell.angle_beta   90.00
_cell.angle_gamma   90.00
#
_symmetry.space_group_name_H-M   'P 1'
#
loop_
_entity.id
_entity.type
_entity.pdbx_description
1 polymer ?
#
loop_
_entity_poly.entity_id
_entity_poly.type
_entity_poly.pdbx_seq_one_letter_code
_entity_poly.pdbx_strand_id
1 'polypeptide(L)'
;MSTWELIIVDDGSPDGTADLAESYADVHPVRVVRRPGKAGLASAVLAGFAQARGDILVVMDADLSHPPEAVPRLALAIEEGADLAVGSRYVAGGGTEDWPLRRRVVSRAACLLGNVLV
;
A
#
# COMPACT_ATOMS: atom_id res chain seq x y z
N MET A 1 -7.93 20.73 9.93
CA MET A 1 -7.88 19.26 9.88
C MET A 1 -7.02 18.87 8.69
N SER A 2 -6.11 17.91 8.83
CA SER A 2 -5.33 17.41 7.69
C SER A 2 -6.27 16.69 6.71
N THR A 3 -6.02 16.82 5.41
CA THR A 3 -6.82 16.19 4.34
C THR A 3 -6.46 14.72 4.11
N TRP A 4 -5.49 14.19 4.87
CA TRP A 4 -5.01 12.81 4.80
C TRP A 4 -4.39 12.39 6.15
N GLU A 5 -4.23 11.08 6.33
CA GLU A 5 -3.42 10.46 7.39
C GLU A 5 -2.61 9.29 6.82
N LEU A 6 -1.45 9.00 7.41
CA LEU A 6 -0.63 7.84 7.08
C LEU A 6 -0.58 6.90 8.30
N ILE A 7 -1.08 5.68 8.13
CA ILE A 7 -1.06 4.64 9.16
C ILE A 7 0.01 3.62 8.79
N ILE A 8 1.04 3.53 9.64
CA ILE A 8 2.11 2.54 9.52
C ILE A 8 1.79 1.41 10.48
N VAL A 9 1.62 0.19 9.97
CA VAL A 9 1.40 -1.00 10.79
C VAL A 9 2.72 -1.76 10.89
N ASP A 10 3.27 -1.85 12.11
CA ASP A 10 4.56 -2.48 12.37
C ASP A 10 4.38 -3.77 13.19
N ASP A 11 4.95 -4.86 12.70
CA ASP A 11 4.83 -6.21 13.27
C ASP A 11 6.01 -6.58 14.19
N GLY A 12 6.53 -5.60 14.92
CA GLY A 12 7.65 -5.78 15.84
C GLY A 12 8.98 -5.78 15.11
N SER A 13 9.21 -4.79 14.25
CA SER A 13 10.48 -4.61 13.55
C SER A 13 11.62 -4.42 14.57
N PRO A 14 12.75 -5.12 14.41
CA PRO A 14 13.84 -5.11 15.40
C PRO A 14 14.82 -3.94 15.24
N ASP A 15 14.63 -3.11 14.22
CA ASP A 15 15.59 -2.11 13.74
C ASP A 15 15.23 -0.67 14.13
N GLY A 16 14.21 -0.49 14.99
CA GLY A 16 13.75 0.83 15.41
C GLY A 16 12.82 1.53 14.41
N THR A 17 12.36 0.84 13.35
CA THR A 17 11.43 1.42 12.35
C THR A 17 10.20 2.06 13.00
N ALA A 18 9.57 1.38 13.96
CA ALA A 18 8.40 1.90 14.65
C ALA A 18 8.70 3.17 15.47
N ASP A 19 9.84 3.21 16.16
CA ASP A 19 10.27 4.37 16.96
C ASP A 19 10.52 5.58 16.06
N LEU A 20 11.22 5.37 14.95
CA LEU A 20 11.48 6.41 13.95
C LEU A 20 10.16 6.91 13.33
N ALA A 21 9.26 6.02 12.93
CA ALA A 21 7.98 6.38 12.37
C ALA A 21 7.11 7.19 13.34
N GLU A 22 7.10 6.83 14.63
CA GLU A 22 6.39 7.59 15.67
C GLU A 22 6.96 9.00 15.86
N SER A 23 8.28 9.18 15.74
CA SER A 23 8.90 10.51 15.84
C SER A 23 8.40 11.52 14.80
N TYR A 24 7.84 11.05 13.67
CA TYR A 24 7.27 11.92 12.64
C TYR A 24 5.84 12.37 12.96
N ALA A 25 5.17 11.78 13.95
CA ALA A 25 3.81 12.14 14.33
C ALA A 25 3.68 13.59 14.85
N ASP A 26 4.78 14.17 15.35
CA ASP A 26 4.81 15.55 15.84
C ASP A 26 4.74 16.59 14.70
N VAL A 27 5.13 16.20 13.49
CA VAL A 27 5.27 17.10 12.33
C VAL A 27 4.39 16.73 11.14
N HIS A 28 3.91 15.49 11.07
CA HIS A 28 3.09 14.96 9.99
C HIS A 28 1.89 14.18 10.54
N PRO A 29 0.79 14.03 9.78
CA PRO A 29 -0.37 13.24 10.19
C PRO A 29 -0.08 11.73 10.06
N VAL A 30 0.94 11.25 10.79
CA VAL A 30 1.42 9.88 10.79
C VAL A 30 1.05 9.23 12.12
N ARG A 31 0.62 7.97 12.07
CA ARG A 31 0.38 7.15 13.25
C ARG A 31 0.92 5.74 13.05
N VAL A 32 1.48 5.17 14.10
CA VAL A 32 2.00 3.81 14.09
C VAL A 32 1.07 2.89 14.88
N VAL A 33 0.78 1.72 14.33
CA VAL A 33 0.06 0.62 14.98
C VAL A 33 1.07 -0.50 15.19
N ARG A 34 1.60 -0.61 16.41
CA ARG A 34 2.52 -1.70 16.78
C ARG A 34 1.75 -2.97 17.10
N ARG A 35 2.18 -4.10 16.55
CA ARG A 35 1.63 -5.42 16.83
C ARG A 35 2.72 -6.34 17.40
N PRO A 36 2.36 -7.25 18.33
CA PRO A 36 3.34 -8.03 19.08
C PRO A 36 4.07 -9.12 18.28
N GLY A 37 3.76 -9.31 16.99
CA GLY A 37 4.44 -10.27 16.14
C GLY A 37 3.93 -10.30 14.70
N LYS A 38 4.66 -11.04 13.85
CA LYS A 38 4.40 -11.19 12.42
C LYS A 38 3.11 -11.98 12.17
N ALA A 39 2.03 -11.26 11.91
CA ALA A 39 0.71 -11.85 11.59
C ALA A 39 0.41 -11.88 10.08
N GLY A 40 1.37 -11.45 9.25
CA GLY A 40 1.30 -11.45 7.79
C GLY A 40 0.75 -10.14 7.21
N LEU A 41 1.08 -9.89 5.94
CA LEU A 41 0.80 -8.63 5.23
C LEU A 41 -0.70 -8.30 5.18
N ALA A 42 -1.54 -9.25 4.77
CA ALA A 42 -2.99 -9.02 4.68
C ALA A 42 -3.59 -8.66 6.05
N SER A 43 -3.14 -9.32 7.13
CA SER A 43 -3.55 -8.98 8.50
C SER A 43 -3.10 -7.57 8.89
N ALA A 44 -1.89 -7.14 8.47
CA ALA A 44 -1.41 -5.78 8.72
C ALA A 44 -2.28 -4.74 8.03
N VAL A 45 -2.63 -4.97 6.76
CA VAL A 45 -3.54 -4.10 5.99
C VAL A 45 -4.90 -3.98 6.67
N LEU A 46 -5.50 -5.11 7.08
CA LEU A 46 -6.79 -5.10 7.78
C LEU A 46 -6.74 -4.36 9.12
N ALA A 47 -5.64 -4.50 9.87
CA ALA A 47 -5.43 -3.75 11.11
C ALA A 47 -5.30 -2.24 10.85
N GLY A 48 -4.64 -1.84 9.76
CA GLY A 48 -4.56 -0.44 9.32
C GLY A 48 -5.94 0.11 8.95
N PHE A 49 -6.71 -0.63 8.15
CA PHE A 49 -8.07 -0.25 7.77
C PHE A 49 -9.01 -0.10 8.96
N ALA A 50 -8.92 -0.99 9.94
CA ALA A 50 -9.73 -0.90 11.17
C ALA A 50 -9.40 0.35 12.02
N GLN A 51 -8.23 0.96 11.80
CA GLN A 51 -7.78 2.16 12.51
C GLN A 51 -7.96 3.44 11.69
N ALA A 52 -8.18 3.33 10.37
CA ALA A 52 -8.32 4.45 9.46
C ALA A 52 -9.59 5.26 9.75
N ARG A 53 -9.50 6.57 9.56
CA ARG A 53 -10.60 7.52 9.76
C ARG A 53 -11.07 8.15 8.45
N GLY A 54 -10.33 7.96 7.36
CA GLY A 54 -10.68 8.46 6.04
C GLY A 54 -11.70 7.58 5.32
N ASP A 55 -12.49 8.20 4.45
CA ASP A 55 -13.49 7.52 3.61
C ASP A 55 -12.84 6.78 2.42
N ILE A 56 -11.68 7.25 1.97
CA ILE A 56 -10.87 6.63 0.91
C ILE A 56 -9.66 5.97 1.56
N LEU A 57 -9.58 4.65 1.41
CA LEU A 57 -8.47 3.84 1.95
C LEU A 57 -7.49 3.48 0.83
N VAL A 58 -6.22 3.78 1.04
CA VAL A 58 -5.13 3.47 0.10
C VAL A 58 -4.12 2.58 0.78
N VAL A 59 -3.66 1.54 0.08
CA VAL A 59 -2.60 0.64 0.52
C VAL A 59 -1.42 0.78 -0.43
N MET A 60 -0.22 0.91 0.13
CA MET A 60 1.03 0.92 -0.62
C MET A 60 2.17 0.31 0.20
N ASP A 61 3.28 0.03 -0.46
CA ASP A 61 4.47 -0.56 0.16
C ASP A 61 5.40 0.57 0.62
N ALA A 62 6.14 0.34 1.70
CA ALA A 62 7.02 1.34 2.31
C ALA A 62 8.39 1.49 1.62
N ASP A 63 8.69 0.64 0.62
CA ASP A 63 10.00 0.58 -0.05
C ASP A 63 10.10 1.46 -1.31
N LEU A 64 9.09 2.30 -1.57
CA LEU A 64 8.95 3.17 -2.75
C LEU A 64 8.85 2.42 -4.10
N SER A 65 8.65 1.10 -4.10
CA SER A 65 8.28 0.38 -5.33
C SER A 65 6.89 0.83 -5.85
N HIS A 66 6.07 1.38 -4.96
CA HIS A 66 4.85 2.10 -5.28
C HIS A 66 5.11 3.61 -5.13
N PRO A 67 5.06 4.41 -6.21
CA PRO A 67 5.31 5.85 -6.13
C PRO A 67 4.16 6.55 -5.38
N PRO A 68 4.44 7.30 -4.29
CA PRO A 68 3.41 8.07 -3.57
C PRO A 68 2.67 9.07 -4.48
N GLU A 69 3.30 9.55 -5.54
CA GLU A 69 2.73 10.49 -6.52
C GLU A 69 1.55 9.89 -7.30
N ALA A 70 1.39 8.56 -7.30
CA ALA A 70 0.22 7.90 -7.89
C ALA A 70 -1.02 7.95 -7.00
N VAL A 71 -0.87 8.18 -5.69
CA VAL A 71 -1.98 8.16 -4.72
C VAL A 71 -3.09 9.18 -5.06
N PRO A 72 -2.80 10.45 -5.40
CA PRO A 72 -3.85 11.41 -5.75
C PRO A 72 -4.69 10.98 -6.95
N ARG A 73 -4.07 10.33 -7.95
CA ARG A 73 -4.78 9.82 -9.13
C ARG A 73 -5.70 8.65 -8.78
N LEU A 74 -5.27 7.77 -7.87
CA LEU A 74 -6.10 6.66 -7.39
C LEU A 74 -7.28 7.17 -6.56
N ALA A 75 -7.04 8.13 -5.67
CA ALA A 75 -8.10 8.76 -4.87
C ALA A 75 -9.14 9.45 -5.77
N LEU A 76 -8.70 10.22 -6.76
CA LEU A 76 -9.60 10.88 -7.71
C LEU A 76 -10.53 9.88 -8.44
N ALA A 77 -10.01 8.71 -8.84
CA ALA A 77 -10.84 7.70 -9.49
C ALA A 77 -11.97 7.19 -8.56
N ILE A 78 -11.72 7.10 -7.25
CA ILE A 78 -12.75 6.75 -6.26
C ILE A 78 -13.76 7.90 -6.11
N GLU A 79 -13.29 9.14 -6.03
CA GLU A 79 -14.15 10.34 -5.95
C GLU A 79 -15.06 10.48 -7.18
N GLU A 80 -14.60 10.06 -8.36
CA GLU A 80 -15.37 10.03 -9.61
C GLU A 80 -16.38 8.87 -9.68
N GLY A 81 -16.47 8.04 -8.65
CA GLY A 81 -17.52 7.03 -8.48
C GLY A 81 -17.05 5.58 -8.69
N ALA A 82 -15.75 5.31 -8.76
CA ALA A 82 -15.25 3.94 -8.73
C ALA A 82 -15.29 3.37 -7.30
N ASP A 83 -15.71 2.11 -7.14
CA ASP A 83 -15.64 1.42 -5.84
C ASP A 83 -14.21 0.97 -5.49
N LEU A 84 -13.35 0.78 -6.50
CA LEU A 84 -11.97 0.32 -6.36
C LEU A 84 -11.08 0.86 -7.47
N ALA A 85 -9.91 1.38 -7.10
CA ALA A 85 -8.87 1.83 -8.01
C ALA A 85 -7.57 1.07 -7.75
N VAL A 86 -7.00 0.46 -8.80
CA VAL A 86 -5.80 -0.39 -8.69
C VAL A 86 -4.65 0.20 -9.51
N GLY A 87 -3.51 0.42 -8.87
CA GLY A 87 -2.25 0.72 -9.55
C GLY A 87 -1.77 -0.50 -10.35
N SER A 88 -1.98 -0.48 -11.67
CA SER A 88 -1.68 -1.64 -12.53
C SER A 88 -0.44 -1.46 -13.37
N ARG A 89 0.48 -2.44 -13.28
CA ARG A 89 1.70 -2.54 -14.10
C ARG A 89 1.42 -3.02 -15.54
N TYR A 90 0.21 -3.52 -15.82
CA TYR A 90 -0.10 -4.23 -17.06
C TYR A 90 -1.12 -3.53 -17.96
N VAL A 91 -1.64 -2.36 -17.55
CA VAL A 91 -2.48 -1.51 -18.40
C VAL A 91 -1.64 -0.58 -19.28
N ALA A 92 -2.27 0.06 -20.26
CA ALA A 92 -1.60 1.07 -21.08
C ALA A 92 -1.04 2.20 -20.20
N GLY A 93 0.24 2.53 -20.41
CA GLY A 93 0.98 3.49 -19.57
C GLY A 93 1.56 2.90 -18.28
N GLY A 94 1.25 1.66 -17.93
CA GLY A 94 1.85 0.94 -16.80
C GLY A 94 3.18 0.27 -17.18
N GLY A 95 4.01 -0.01 -16.17
CA GLY A 95 5.30 -0.65 -16.40
C GLY A 95 6.00 -1.16 -15.15
N THR A 96 7.14 -1.81 -15.36
CA THR A 96 8.09 -2.23 -14.31
C THR A 96 9.49 -1.86 -14.76
N GLU A 97 10.16 -1.01 -14.00
CA GLU A 97 11.56 -0.67 -14.23
C GLU A 97 12.45 -1.88 -13.91
N ASP A 98 13.48 -2.11 -14.71
CA ASP A 98 14.55 -3.08 -14.49
C ASP A 98 14.17 -4.56 -14.32
N TRP A 99 12.92 -4.94 -14.59
CA TRP A 99 12.53 -6.36 -14.54
C TRP A 99 13.02 -7.12 -15.79
N PRO A 100 13.80 -8.21 -15.62
CA PRO A 100 14.14 -9.11 -16.72
C PRO A 100 12.88 -9.71 -17.36
N LEU A 101 12.92 -9.98 -18.67
CA LEU A 101 11.78 -10.55 -19.40
C LEU A 101 11.21 -11.81 -18.74
N ARG A 102 12.08 -12.70 -18.22
CA ARG A 102 11.65 -13.91 -17.49
C ARG A 102 10.74 -13.58 -16.31
N ARG A 103 11.05 -12.52 -15.54
CA ARG A 103 10.28 -12.11 -14.35
C ARG A 103 8.92 -11.55 -14.77
N ARG A 104 8.89 -10.78 -15.86
CA ARG A 104 7.65 -10.25 -16.45
C ARG A 104 6.71 -11.37 -16.92
N VAL A 105 7.25 -12.38 -17.61
CA VAL A 105 6.47 -13.53 -18.10
C VAL A 105 5.90 -14.34 -16.93
N VAL A 106 6.74 -14.72 -15.96
CA VAL A 106 6.29 -15.49 -14.79
C VAL A 106 5.21 -14.73 -14.01
N SER A 107 5.39 -13.42 -13.80
CA SER A 107 4.41 -12.61 -13.08
C SER A 107 3.07 -12.50 -13.83
N ARG A 108 3.09 -12.32 -15.16
CA ARG A 108 1.86 -12.32 -15.97
C ARG A 108 1.15 -13.68 -15.95
N ALA A 109 1.90 -14.77 -16.08
CA ALA A 109 1.32 -16.11 -16.04
C ALA A 109 0.67 -16.40 -14.68
N ALA A 110 1.33 -16.06 -13.58
CA ALA A 110 0.77 -16.20 -12.24
C ALA A 110 -0.51 -15.36 -12.05
N CYS A 111 -0.53 -14.12 -12.55
CA CYS A 111 -1.71 -13.27 -12.52
C CYS A 111 -2.89 -13.87 -13.32
N LEU A 112 -2.61 -14.41 -14.51
CA LEU A 112 -3.64 -15.08 -15.32
C LEU A 112 -4.23 -16.30 -14.61
N LEU A 113 -3.39 -17.13 -13.99
CA LEU A 113 -3.86 -18.28 -13.22
C LEU A 113 -4.75 -17.84 -12.05
N GLY A 114 -4.35 -16.79 -11.33
CA GLY A 114 -5.16 -16.23 -10.24
C GLY A 114 -6.55 -15.80 -10.70
N ASN A 115 -6.65 -15.11 -11.84
CA ASN A 115 -7.92 -14.65 -12.40
C ASN A 115 -8.84 -15.77 -12.92
N VAL A 116 -8.30 -16.96 -13.19
CA VAL A 116 -9.07 -18.10 -13.71
C VAL A 116 -9.48 -19.05 -12.59
N LEU A 117 -8.66 -19.18 -11.55
CA LEU A 117 -8.84 -20.18 -10.49
C LEU A 117 -9.59 -19.65 -9.25
N VAL A 118 -9.65 -18.33 -9.07
CA VAL A 118 -10.31 -17.64 -7.96
C VAL A 118 -11.46 -16.82 -8.51
#